data_AF-A0A2M7LK05-F1
#
_entry.id   AF-A0A2M7LK05-F1
#
_cell.length_a   1.000
_cell.length_b   1.000
_cell.length_c   1.000
_cell.angle_alpha   90.00
_cell.angle_beta   90.00
_cell.angle_gamma   90.00
#
_symmetry.space_group_name_H-M   'P 1'
#
loop_
_entity.id
_entity.type
_entity.pdbx_description
1 polymer ?
#
loop_
_entity_poly.entity_id
_entity_poly.type
_entity_poly.pdbx_seq_one_letter_code
_entity_poly.pdbx_strand_id
1 'polypeptide(L)'
;MEKINPLAYLYYHLYLLQLEEYNLSRFLRTIWRTKGIPPAKLRKKLVFTPKMVLIVTATMGLLIGCSVAFSYVILLALYISYMPIIIVVIILTPLDLLLKNMRINKAKEIMSRYPQIKIIGIAGSYGKTTMKEVVSTILAQKY
;
A
#
# COMPACT_ATOMS: atom_id res chain seq x y z
N MET A 1 -16.72 -23.61 -15.48
CA MET A 1 -15.46 -23.78 -14.73
C MET A 1 -14.55 -22.63 -15.12
N GLU A 2 -14.53 -21.57 -14.31
CA GLU A 2 -13.72 -20.37 -14.55
C GLU A 2 -12.25 -20.79 -14.46
N LYS A 3 -11.49 -20.64 -15.55
CA LYS A 3 -10.07 -21.00 -15.59
C LYS A 3 -9.36 -20.25 -14.46
N ILE A 4 -8.85 -20.99 -13.48
CA ILE A 4 -8.02 -20.45 -12.40
C ILE A 4 -6.74 -19.95 -13.06
N ASN A 5 -6.73 -18.68 -13.45
CA ASN A 5 -5.58 -18.04 -14.05
C ASN A 5 -4.68 -17.54 -12.92
N PRO A 6 -3.55 -18.21 -12.60
CA PRO A 6 -2.68 -17.84 -11.47
C PRO A 6 -2.17 -16.39 -11.60
N LEU A 7 -1.96 -15.93 -12.83
CA LEU A 7 -1.58 -14.54 -13.14
C LEU A 7 -2.63 -13.50 -12.73
N ALA A 8 -3.93 -13.83 -12.86
CA ALA A 8 -5.00 -12.91 -12.47
C ALA A 8 -5.07 -12.73 -10.95
N TYR A 9 -4.81 -13.82 -10.20
CA TYR A 9 -4.67 -13.77 -8.75
C TYR A 9 -3.46 -12.94 -8.34
N LEU A 10 -2.29 -13.15 -8.96
CA LEU A 10 -1.08 -12.37 -8.64
C LEU A 10 -1.30 -10.87 -8.88
N TYR A 11 -1.87 -10.52 -10.04
CA TYR A 11 -2.23 -9.14 -10.36
C TYR A 11 -3.20 -8.54 -9.34
N TYR A 12 -4.20 -9.32 -8.91
CA TYR A 12 -5.15 -8.87 -7.89
C TYR A 12 -4.51 -8.66 -6.51
N HIS A 13 -3.59 -9.52 -6.08
CA HIS A 13 -2.89 -9.35 -4.81
C HIS A 13 -1.96 -8.14 -4.83
N LEU A 14 -1.23 -7.90 -5.94
CA LEU A 14 -0.45 -6.68 -6.11
C LEU A 14 -1.33 -5.42 -6.12
N TYR A 15 -2.49 -5.50 -6.77
CA TYR A 15 -3.49 -4.43 -6.77
C TYR A 15 -4.04 -4.15 -5.37
N LEU A 16 -4.37 -5.19 -4.60
CA LEU A 16 -4.89 -5.07 -3.24
C LEU A 16 -3.81 -4.48 -2.32
N LEU A 17 -2.56 -4.90 -2.47
CA LEU A 17 -1.42 -4.34 -1.75
C LEU A 17 -1.24 -2.84 -2.07
N GLN A 18 -1.39 -2.45 -3.34
CA GLN A 18 -1.33 -1.06 -3.75
C GLN A 18 -2.50 -0.24 -3.17
N LEU A 19 -3.71 -0.79 -3.13
CA LEU A 19 -4.88 -0.13 -2.53
C LEU A 19 -4.72 0.11 -1.03
N GLU A 20 -4.10 -0.83 -0.32
CA GLU A 20 -3.84 -0.74 1.12
C GLU A 20 -2.56 0.00 1.47
N GLU A 21 -1.98 0.73 0.50
CA GLU A 21 -0.76 1.53 0.67
C GLU A 21 0.43 0.72 1.21
N TYR A 22 0.51 -0.56 0.85
CA TYR A 22 1.53 -1.50 1.32
C TYR A 22 1.51 -1.74 2.84
N ASN A 23 0.41 -1.44 3.52
CA ASN A 23 0.26 -1.72 4.95
C ASN A 23 -0.10 -3.19 5.17
N LEU A 24 0.81 -3.94 5.80
CA LEU A 24 0.65 -5.38 6.02
C LEU A 24 -0.60 -5.74 6.84
N SER A 25 -0.88 -5.01 7.93
CA SER A 25 -2.02 -5.31 8.81
C SER A 25 -3.37 -5.11 8.11
N ARG A 26 -3.48 -4.05 7.29
CA ARG A 26 -4.68 -3.82 6.48
C ARG A 26 -4.79 -4.83 5.35
N PHE A 27 -3.69 -5.13 4.69
CA PHE A 27 -3.63 -6.14 3.62
C PHE A 27 -4.11 -7.52 4.10
N LEU A 28 -3.59 -8.02 5.23
CA LEU A 28 -4.02 -9.30 5.80
C LEU A 28 -5.51 -9.30 6.17
N ARG A 29 -6.02 -8.21 6.76
CA ARG A 29 -7.44 -8.05 7.08
C ARG A 29 -8.30 -8.08 5.81
N THR A 30 -7.85 -7.44 4.75
CA THR A 30 -8.58 -7.36 3.48
C THR A 30 -8.51 -8.69 2.72
N ILE A 31 -7.37 -9.40 2.73
CA ILE A 31 -7.29 -10.79 2.23
C ILE A 31 -8.29 -11.69 2.95
N TRP A 32 -8.33 -11.64 4.28
CA TRP A 32 -9.24 -12.45 5.08
C TRP A 32 -10.71 -12.15 4.73
N ARG A 33 -11.03 -10.87 4.54
CA ARG A 33 -12.39 -10.41 4.22
C ARG A 33 -12.83 -10.71 2.79
N THR A 34 -11.91 -10.67 1.82
CA THR A 34 -12.22 -10.89 0.39
C THR A 34 -11.90 -12.31 -0.08
N LYS A 35 -11.41 -13.18 0.82
CA LYS A 35 -10.94 -14.54 0.53
C LYS A 35 -9.86 -14.62 -0.55
N GLY A 36 -9.21 -13.49 -0.87
CA GLY A 36 -8.21 -13.39 -1.94
C GLY A 36 -8.76 -13.56 -3.37
N ILE A 37 -10.08 -13.47 -3.57
CA ILE A 37 -10.71 -13.71 -4.88
C ILE A 37 -10.80 -12.40 -5.68
N PRO A 38 -10.30 -12.35 -6.93
CA PRO A 38 -10.42 -11.16 -7.76
C PRO A 38 -11.89 -10.86 -8.09
N PRO A 39 -12.38 -9.62 -7.86
CA PRO A 39 -13.71 -9.23 -8.30
C PRO A 39 -13.76 -9.08 -9.83
N ALA A 40 -14.92 -9.35 -10.42
CA ALA A 40 -15.14 -9.29 -11.88
C ALA A 40 -14.78 -7.92 -12.52
N LYS A 41 -14.79 -6.82 -11.74
CA LYS A 41 -14.35 -5.49 -12.19
C LYS A 41 -13.50 -4.80 -11.13
N LEU A 42 -12.35 -4.28 -11.55
CA LEU A 42 -11.45 -3.48 -10.73
C LEU A 42 -11.88 -2.01 -10.76
N ARG A 43 -11.95 -1.36 -9.58
CA ARG A 43 -12.36 0.05 -9.46
C ARG A 43 -11.28 1.03 -9.95
N LYS A 44 -10.01 0.63 -9.91
CA LYS A 44 -8.85 1.44 -10.35
C LYS A 44 -7.87 0.57 -11.14
N LYS A 45 -7.06 1.19 -11.99
CA LYS A 45 -5.95 0.53 -12.68
C LYS A 45 -4.74 0.44 -11.76
N LEU A 46 -3.97 -0.65 -11.86
CA LEU A 46 -2.68 -0.79 -11.19
C LEU A 46 -1.71 0.26 -11.75
N VAL A 47 -0.99 0.96 -10.89
CA VAL A 47 0.02 1.95 -11.31
C VAL A 47 1.38 1.46 -10.86
N PHE A 48 2.31 1.36 -11.81
CA PHE A 48 3.70 0.97 -11.54
C PHE A 48 4.45 2.11 -10.86
N THR A 49 4.38 2.12 -9.53
CA THR A 49 5.21 3.01 -8.70
C THR A 49 6.58 2.37 -8.47
N PRO A 50 7.66 3.14 -8.20
CA PRO A 50 8.98 2.57 -7.94
C PRO A 50 8.99 1.58 -6.76
N LYS A 51 8.13 1.82 -5.76
CA LYS A 51 7.92 0.89 -4.64
C LYS A 51 7.29 -0.43 -5.09
N MET A 52 6.33 -0.38 -6.02
CA MET A 52 5.73 -1.59 -6.58
C MET A 52 6.75 -2.40 -7.37
N VAL A 53 7.55 -1.74 -8.21
CA VAL A 53 8.63 -2.39 -8.97
C VAL A 53 9.62 -3.07 -8.03
N LEU A 54 10.03 -2.40 -6.94
CA LEU A 54 10.92 -2.98 -5.93
C LEU A 54 10.34 -4.26 -5.30
N ILE A 55 9.04 -4.28 -4.99
CA ILE A 55 8.38 -5.46 -4.40
C ILE A 55 8.30 -6.59 -5.42
N VAL A 56 7.98 -6.28 -6.68
CA VAL A 56 7.94 -7.30 -7.74
C VAL A 56 9.32 -7.87 -8.01
N THR A 57 10.36 -7.04 -8.11
CA THR A 57 11.73 -7.54 -8.33
C THR A 57 12.25 -8.33 -7.14
N ALA A 58 11.98 -7.89 -5.91
CA ALA A 58 12.36 -8.64 -4.70
C ALA A 58 11.62 -9.98 -4.58
N THR A 59 10.33 -10.02 -4.92
CA THR A 59 9.57 -11.28 -4.93
C THR A 59 10.06 -12.24 -6.02
N MET A 60 10.38 -11.74 -7.22
CA MET A 60 10.99 -12.57 -8.26
C MET A 60 12.38 -13.09 -7.86
N GLY A 61 13.21 -12.25 -7.25
CA GLY A 61 14.52 -12.66 -6.73
C GLY A 61 14.41 -13.75 -5.65
N LEU A 62 13.46 -13.62 -4.73
CA LEU A 62 13.17 -14.64 -3.71
C LEU A 62 12.75 -15.97 -4.35
N LEU A 63 11.86 -15.94 -5.34
CA LEU A 63 11.40 -17.13 -6.03
C LEU A 63 12.53 -17.83 -6.80
N ILE A 64 13.40 -17.08 -7.47
CA ILE A 64 14.57 -17.61 -8.17
C ILE A 64 15.58 -18.19 -7.17
N GLY A 65 15.86 -17.50 -6.06
CA GLY A 65 16.75 -18.03 -5.02
C GLY A 65 16.25 -19.35 -4.41
N CYS A 66 14.94 -19.43 -4.11
CA CYS A 66 14.33 -20.66 -3.62
C CYS A 66 14.27 -21.77 -4.69
N SER A 67 14.14 -21.43 -5.98
CA SER A 67 14.11 -22.41 -7.07
C SER A 67 15.39 -23.21 -7.19
N VAL A 68 16.54 -22.56 -6.98
CA VAL A 68 17.87 -23.18 -7.05
C VAL A 68 18.08 -24.15 -5.89
N ALA A 69 17.48 -23.88 -4.73
CA ALA A 69 17.57 -24.73 -3.55
C ALA A 69 16.53 -25.86 -3.53
N PHE A 70 15.32 -25.63 -4.06
CA PHE A 70 14.21 -26.59 -4.03
C PHE A 70 13.33 -26.49 -5.29
N SER A 71 13.48 -27.44 -6.21
CA SER A 71 12.76 -27.47 -7.51
C SER A 71 11.23 -27.53 -7.38
N TYR A 72 10.70 -28.18 -6.34
CA TYR A 72 9.25 -28.35 -6.13
C TYR A 72 8.56 -27.14 -5.48
N VAL A 73 9.32 -26.20 -4.90
CA VAL A 73 8.76 -25.05 -4.16
C VAL A 73 8.16 -24.00 -5.10
N ILE A 74 8.65 -23.91 -6.35
CA ILE A 74 8.18 -22.93 -7.34
C ILE A 74 6.71 -23.17 -7.72
N LEU A 75 6.34 -24.44 -8.00
CA LEU A 75 4.98 -24.79 -8.40
C LEU A 75 3.97 -24.52 -7.27
N LEU A 76 4.37 -24.79 -6.02
CA LEU A 76 3.56 -24.49 -4.84
C LEU A 76 3.48 -22.98 -4.57
N ALA A 77 4.57 -22.24 -4.75
CA ALA A 77 4.61 -20.79 -4.56
C ALA A 77 3.81 -20.02 -5.63
N LEU A 78 3.76 -20.54 -6.87
CA LEU A 78 2.88 -20.03 -7.92
C LEU A 78 1.40 -20.32 -7.62
N TYR A 79 1.10 -21.44 -6.98
CA TYR A 79 -0.26 -21.79 -6.55
C TYR A 79 -0.73 -20.95 -5.36
N ILE A 80 0.17 -20.65 -4.41
CA ILE A 80 -0.08 -19.80 -3.23
C ILE A 80 0.52 -18.41 -3.47
N SER A 81 0.00 -17.71 -4.47
CA SER A 81 0.54 -16.45 -5.02
C SER A 81 0.74 -15.31 -3.99
N TYR A 82 0.15 -15.37 -2.79
CA TYR A 82 0.21 -14.30 -1.79
C TYR A 82 1.31 -14.47 -0.73
N MET A 83 1.84 -15.68 -0.53
CA MET A 83 2.88 -15.96 0.47
C MET A 83 4.20 -15.22 0.24
N PRO A 84 4.82 -15.27 -0.97
CA PRO A 84 6.10 -14.58 -1.19
C PRO A 84 5.96 -13.06 -1.09
N ILE A 85 4.80 -12.51 -1.48
CA ILE A 85 4.51 -11.08 -1.37
C ILE A 85 4.49 -10.64 0.10
N ILE A 86 3.86 -11.43 0.98
CA ILE A 86 3.79 -11.14 2.42
C ILE A 86 5.20 -11.08 3.02
N ILE A 87 6.06 -12.05 2.69
CA ILE A 87 7.44 -12.11 3.21
C ILE A 87 8.23 -10.86 2.82
N VAL A 88 8.18 -10.46 1.56
CA VAL A 88 8.86 -9.25 1.08
C VAL A 88 8.32 -8.00 1.75
N VAL A 89 7.00 -7.90 1.94
CA VAL A 89 6.39 -6.76 2.63
C VAL A 89 6.80 -6.71 4.11
N ILE A 90 6.89 -7.84 4.81
CA ILE A 90 7.39 -7.91 6.20
C ILE A 90 8.80 -7.34 6.28
N ILE A 91 9.68 -7.73 5.37
CA ILE A 91 11.07 -7.27 5.31
C ILE A 91 11.14 -5.75 5.04
N LEU A 92 10.26 -5.21 4.18
CA LEU A 92 10.21 -3.79 3.84
C LEU A 92 9.49 -2.91 4.88
N THR A 93 8.63 -3.50 5.71
CA THR A 93 7.86 -2.79 6.74
C THR A 93 8.72 -1.95 7.71
N PRO A 94 9.81 -2.46 8.31
CA PRO A 94 10.66 -1.64 9.19
C PRO A 94 11.27 -0.44 8.47
N LEU A 95 11.71 -0.63 7.21
CA LEU A 95 12.24 0.46 6.39
C LEU A 95 11.18 1.53 6.11
N ASP A 96 9.96 1.12 5.77
CA ASP A 96 8.84 2.02 5.56
C ASP A 96 8.49 2.85 6.80
N LEU A 97 8.53 2.23 7.98
CA LEU A 97 8.29 2.92 9.25
C LEU A 97 9.38 3.96 9.55
N LEU A 98 10.65 3.65 9.28
CA LEU A 98 11.75 4.60 9.41
C LEU A 98 11.55 5.80 8.48
N LEU A 99 11.29 5.56 7.19
CA LEU A 99 11.04 6.61 6.21
C LEU A 99 9.80 7.46 6.57
N LYS A 100 8.77 6.84 7.15
CA LYS A 100 7.58 7.55 7.64
C LYS A 100 7.93 8.45 8.83
N ASN A 101 8.67 7.94 9.80
CA ASN A 101 9.09 8.69 10.99
C ASN A 101 9.99 9.86 10.61
N MET A 102 10.93 9.68 9.68
CA MET A 102 11.75 10.78 9.15
C MET A 102 10.90 11.87 8.49
N ARG A 103 9.90 11.49 7.68
CA ARG A 103 8.96 12.44 7.07
C ARG A 103 8.15 13.20 8.11
N ILE A 104 7.66 12.52 9.15
CA ILE A 104 6.91 13.14 10.25
C ILE A 104 7.82 14.10 11.04
N ASN A 105 9.05 13.69 11.36
CA ASN A 105 9.98 14.52 12.11
C ASN A 105 10.37 15.77 11.31
N LYS A 106 10.62 15.64 10.01
CA LYS A 106 10.87 16.79 9.13
C LYS A 106 9.67 17.73 9.05
N ALA A 107 8.45 17.19 8.96
CA ALA A 107 7.24 18.00 9.01
C ALA A 107 7.09 18.74 10.35
N LYS A 108 7.35 18.06 11.48
CA LYS A 108 7.37 18.66 12.82
C LYS A 108 8.40 19.78 12.93
N GLU A 109 9.60 19.57 12.39
CA GLU A 109 10.67 20.59 12.37
C GLU A 109 10.27 21.81 11.53
N ILE A 110 9.64 21.60 10.37
CA ILE A 110 9.13 22.71 9.55
C ILE A 110 8.05 23.47 10.32
N MET A 111 7.13 22.76 10.97
CA MET A 111 6.05 23.38 11.75
C MET A 111 6.57 24.15 12.97
N SER A 112 7.62 23.68 13.64
CA SER A 112 8.19 24.38 14.81
C SER A 112 8.86 25.70 14.45
N ARG A 113 9.23 25.92 13.18
CA ARG A 113 9.76 27.21 12.68
C ARG A 113 8.69 28.30 12.57
N TYR A 114 7.40 27.94 12.63
CA TYR A 114 6.29 28.89 12.54
C TYR A 114 5.40 28.79 13.80
N PRO A 115 5.87 29.23 14.98
CA PRO A 115 5.08 29.13 16.21
C PRO A 115 3.84 30.05 16.21
N GLN A 116 3.84 31.10 15.39
CA GLN A 116 2.81 32.13 15.34
C GLN A 116 1.61 31.81 14.41
N ILE A 117 1.65 30.71 13.65
CA ILE A 117 0.52 30.33 12.78
C ILE A 117 -0.53 29.53 13.56
N LYS A 118 -1.81 29.86 13.37
CA LYS A 118 -2.93 29.07 13.91
C LYS A 118 -3.22 27.89 12.99
N ILE A 119 -3.01 26.67 13.48
CA ILE A 119 -3.24 25.42 12.73
C ILE A 119 -4.67 24.95 12.96
N ILE A 120 -5.43 24.72 11.88
CA ILE A 120 -6.80 24.18 11.92
C ILE A 120 -6.79 22.78 11.30
N GLY A 121 -7.03 21.75 12.12
CA GLY A 121 -7.14 20.37 11.66
C GLY A 121 -8.59 20.00 11.33
N ILE A 122 -8.85 19.52 10.12
CA ILE A 122 -10.18 19.06 9.69
C ILE A 122 -10.15 17.53 9.59
N ALA A 123 -10.92 16.85 10.45
CA ALA A 123 -11.04 15.39 10.49
C ALA A 123 -12.50 14.95 10.26
N GLY A 124 -12.69 13.73 9.73
CA GLY A 124 -14.01 13.15 9.48
C GLY A 124 -13.97 12.04 8.43
N SER A 125 -14.99 11.17 8.37
CA SER A 125 -15.08 10.16 7.31
C SER A 125 -15.43 10.78 5.95
N TYR A 126 -16.35 11.77 5.94
CA TYR A 126 -16.83 12.49 4.76
C TYR A 126 -16.59 14.01 4.89
N GLY A 127 -16.73 14.75 3.78
CA GLY A 127 -16.78 16.22 3.78
C GLY A 127 -15.47 16.97 4.08
N LYS A 128 -14.36 16.29 4.36
CA LYS A 128 -13.06 16.92 4.68
C LYS A 128 -12.60 17.95 3.64
N THR A 129 -12.68 17.60 2.36
CA THR A 129 -12.25 18.48 1.27
C THR A 129 -13.13 19.72 1.16
N THR A 130 -14.45 19.53 1.17
CA THR A 130 -15.44 20.61 1.14
C THR A 130 -15.28 21.55 2.33
N MET A 131 -15.14 21.00 3.53
CA MET A 131 -14.96 21.80 4.75
C MET A 131 -13.64 22.59 4.72
N LYS A 132 -12.56 22.00 4.18
CA LYS A 132 -11.29 22.69 3.97
C LYS A 132 -11.46 23.92 3.06
N GLU A 133 -12.18 23.76 1.96
CA GLU A 133 -12.43 24.86 1.00
C GLU A 133 -13.30 25.96 1.61
N VAL A 134 -14.38 25.59 2.30
CA VAL A 134 -15.26 26.56 2.99
C VAL A 134 -14.48 27.36 4.02
N VAL A 135 -13.73 26.70 4.90
CA VAL A 135 -12.92 27.39 5.92
C VAL A 135 -11.87 28.29 5.27
N SER A 136 -11.20 27.83 4.21
CA SER A 136 -10.21 28.66 3.50
C SER A 136 -10.83 29.91 2.86
N THR A 137 -12.03 29.79 2.31
CA THR A 137 -12.74 30.90 1.66
C THR A 137 -13.15 31.95 2.68
N ILE A 138 -13.70 31.52 3.83
CA ILE A 138 -14.11 32.43 4.91
C ILE A 138 -12.91 33.16 5.50
N LEU A 139 -11.80 32.45 5.71
CA LEU A 139 -10.58 33.06 6.26
C LEU A 139 -9.96 34.08 5.30
N ALA A 140 -9.95 33.78 3.99
CA ALA A 140 -9.43 34.69 2.96
C ALA A 140 -10.28 35.96 2.76
N GLN A 141 -11.55 35.95 3.18
CA GLN A 141 -12.39 37.15 3.17
C GLN A 141 -12.17 38.03 4.42
N LYS A 142 -11.76 37.42 5.54
CA LYS A 142 -11.63 38.10 6.84
C LYS A 142 -10.22 38.62 7.11
N TYR A 143 -9.20 37.98 6.54
CA TYR A 143 -7.78 38.29 6.68
C TYR A 143 -7.16 38.42 5.30
#